data_AF-A0A1I8EEX9-F1
#
_entry.id   AF-A0A1I8EEX9-F1
#
_cell.length_a   1.000
_cell.length_b   1.000
_cell.length_c   1.000
_cell.angle_alpha   90.00
_cell.angle_beta   90.00
_cell.angle_gamma   90.00
#
_symmetry.space_group_name_H-M   'P 1'
#
loop_
_entity.id
_entity.type
_entity.pdbx_description
1 polymer ?
#
loop_
_entity_poly.entity_id
_entity_poly.type
_entity_poly.pdbx_seq_one_letter_code
_entity_poly.pdbx_strand_id
1 'polypeptide(L)'
;MFHISKIFLLLITVHHSWTSKYYCGPSDNAFYRFLSQLLTIPCEQHRINSCCLKHDQCYDDCSVTQLACDTLFCDCLKNISTNFYCRRIIQPIHCNFPQWFGKSYKCNSQRER
;
A
#
# COMPACT_ATOMS: atom_id res chain seq x y z
N MET A 1 -37.12 -17.92 -29.88
CA MET A 1 -35.70 -18.33 -29.85
C MET A 1 -34.92 -17.29 -29.04
N PHE A 2 -34.90 -17.46 -27.71
CA PHE A 2 -34.21 -16.60 -26.75
C PHE A 2 -32.73 -16.99 -26.69
N HIS A 3 -31.87 -16.38 -27.51
CA HIS A 3 -30.44 -16.73 -27.52
C HIS A 3 -29.47 -15.56 -27.35
N ILE A 4 -29.95 -14.32 -27.20
CA ILE A 4 -29.09 -13.12 -27.11
C ILE A 4 -28.99 -12.58 -25.66
N SER A 5 -29.90 -12.99 -24.78
CA SER A 5 -30.01 -12.43 -23.41
C SER A 5 -28.99 -13.00 -22.40
N LYS A 6 -28.46 -14.22 -22.62
CA LYS A 6 -27.59 -14.87 -21.62
C LYS A 6 -26.11 -14.53 -21.74
N ILE A 7 -25.64 -14.13 -22.92
CA ILE A 7 -24.22 -13.79 -23.14
C ILE A 7 -23.87 -12.45 -22.47
N PHE A 8 -24.80 -11.49 -22.47
CA PHE A 8 -24.57 -10.17 -21.85
C PHE A 8 -24.53 -10.23 -20.31
N LEU A 9 -25.18 -11.22 -19.70
CA LEU A 9 -25.15 -11.45 -18.25
C LEU A 9 -23.86 -12.11 -17.75
N LEU A 10 -23.09 -12.75 -18.63
CA LEU A 10 -21.85 -13.45 -18.28
C LEU A 10 -20.60 -12.55 -18.29
N LEU A 11 -20.69 -11.36 -18.88
CA LEU A 11 -19.58 -10.38 -18.87
C LEU A 11 -19.59 -9.49 -17.61
N ILE A 12 -20.67 -9.47 -16.83
CA ILE A 12 -20.80 -8.58 -15.66
C ILE A 12 -20.29 -9.25 -14.37
N THR A 13 -20.12 -10.58 -14.33
CA THR A 13 -19.72 -11.31 -13.12
C THR A 13 -18.22 -11.36 -12.85
N VAL A 14 -17.37 -10.93 -13.80
CA VAL A 14 -15.89 -10.93 -13.65
C VAL A 14 -15.34 -9.53 -13.36
N HIS A 15 -16.20 -8.52 -13.26
CA HIS A 15 -15.84 -7.26 -12.62
C HIS A 15 -16.06 -7.41 -11.11
N HIS A 16 -15.27 -8.29 -10.48
CA HIS A 16 -14.98 -8.09 -9.06
C HIS A 16 -14.22 -6.77 -9.01
N SER A 17 -14.97 -5.68 -8.86
CA SER A 17 -14.47 -4.36 -8.53
C SER A 17 -13.75 -4.52 -7.21
N TRP A 18 -12.45 -4.82 -7.29
CA TRP A 18 -11.56 -4.84 -6.15
C TRP A 18 -11.46 -3.39 -5.70
N THR A 19 -12.39 -2.95 -4.86
CA THR A 19 -12.21 -1.78 -4.02
C THR A 19 -11.06 -2.11 -3.09
N SER A 20 -9.85 -1.89 -3.60
CA SER A 20 -8.61 -2.18 -2.90
C SER A 20 -8.60 -1.25 -1.70
N LYS A 21 -8.68 -1.82 -0.49
CA LYS A 21 -8.48 -1.07 0.75
C LYS A 21 -7.16 -0.31 0.62
N TYR A 22 -7.16 0.97 0.98
CA TYR A 22 -5.94 1.79 0.92
C TYR A 22 -5.13 1.59 2.21
N TYR A 23 -3.93 1.03 2.09
CA TYR A 23 -3.06 0.60 3.20
C TYR A 23 -2.00 1.63 3.57
N CYS A 24 -1.66 2.58 2.69
CA CYS A 24 -0.63 3.56 3.02
C CYS A 24 -1.09 4.53 4.12
N GLY A 25 -0.40 4.50 5.26
CA GLY A 25 -0.64 5.35 6.41
C GLY A 25 -0.94 4.55 7.69
N PRO A 26 -0.93 5.19 8.87
CA PRO A 26 -1.19 4.50 10.14
C PRO A 26 -2.57 3.84 10.17
N SER A 27 -2.63 2.57 10.58
CA SER A 27 -3.89 1.81 10.64
C SER A 27 -4.90 2.38 11.64
N ASP A 28 -4.42 3.08 12.68
CA ASP A 28 -5.19 3.72 13.74
C ASP A 28 -5.61 5.17 13.42
N ASN A 29 -5.20 5.71 12.27
CA ASN A 29 -5.52 7.10 11.90
C ASN A 29 -6.03 7.23 10.45
N ALA A 30 -7.36 7.32 10.32
CA ALA A 30 -8.04 7.43 9.04
C ALA A 30 -7.70 8.72 8.27
N PHE A 31 -7.40 9.82 8.97
CA PHE A 31 -7.07 11.10 8.34
C PHE A 31 -5.75 11.01 7.55
N TYR A 32 -4.70 10.41 8.13
CA TYR A 32 -3.42 10.23 7.44
C TYR A 32 -3.52 9.27 6.25
N ARG A 33 -4.34 8.23 6.36
CA ARG A 33 -4.63 7.32 5.23
C ARG A 33 -5.34 8.05 4.09
N PHE A 34 -6.35 8.86 4.41
CA PHE A 34 -7.04 9.70 3.41
C PHE A 34 -6.09 10.70 2.76
N LEU A 35 -5.25 11.38 3.55
CA LEU A 35 -4.29 12.35 3.03
C LEU A 35 -3.25 11.68 2.12
N SER A 36 -2.71 10.53 2.51
CA SER A 36 -1.82 9.74 1.65
C SER A 36 -2.52 9.32 0.36
N GLN A 37 -3.79 8.88 0.44
CA GLN A 37 -4.57 8.54 -0.74
C GLN A 37 -4.75 9.74 -1.67
N LEU A 38 -5.09 10.91 -1.13
CA LEU A 38 -5.27 12.15 -1.90
C LEU A 38 -3.97 12.56 -2.62
N LEU A 39 -2.84 12.53 -1.92
CA LEU A 39 -1.53 12.90 -2.47
C LEU A 39 -1.02 11.93 -3.54
N THR A 40 -1.50 10.67 -3.53
CA THR A 40 -1.11 9.65 -4.51
C THR A 40 -2.04 9.57 -5.72
N ILE A 41 -3.13 10.35 -5.79
CA ILE A 41 -4.02 10.42 -6.96
C ILE A 41 -3.30 10.65 -8.30
N PRO A 42 -2.33 11.58 -8.42
CA PRO A 42 -1.63 11.78 -9.69
C PRO A 42 -0.58 10.69 -9.98
N CYS A 43 -0.49 9.66 -9.14
CA CYS A 43 0.51 8.60 -9.21
C CYS A 43 -0.13 7.25 -9.55
N GLU A 44 0.72 6.23 -9.67
CA GLU A 44 0.31 4.83 -9.78
C GLU A 44 -0.24 4.30 -8.43
N GLN A 45 -1.38 4.85 -7.98
CA GLN A 45 -1.92 4.65 -6.63
C GLN A 45 -2.08 3.16 -6.29
N HIS A 46 -2.56 2.34 -7.23
CA HIS A 46 -2.68 0.90 -7.05
C HIS A 46 -1.33 0.23 -6.71
N ARG A 47 -0.26 0.62 -7.42
CA ARG A 47 1.07 0.03 -7.22
C ARG A 47 1.69 0.49 -5.90
N ILE A 48 1.52 1.77 -5.57
CA ILE A 48 1.96 2.34 -4.29
C ILE A 48 1.23 1.63 -3.14
N ASN A 49 -0.09 1.46 -3.27
CA ASN A 49 -0.90 0.77 -2.28
C ASN A 49 -0.49 -0.70 -2.08
N SER A 50 -0.10 -1.39 -3.16
CA SER A 50 0.47 -2.75 -3.09
C SER A 50 1.80 -2.79 -2.32
N CYS A 51 2.66 -1.79 -2.51
CA CYS A 51 3.90 -1.67 -1.71
C CYS A 51 3.59 -1.46 -0.22
N CYS A 52 2.59 -0.63 0.11
CA CYS A 52 2.18 -0.41 1.50
C CYS A 52 1.61 -1.67 2.15
N LEU A 53 0.79 -2.45 1.44
CA LEU A 53 0.30 -3.73 1.93
C LEU A 53 1.45 -4.70 2.26
N LYS A 54 2.46 -4.80 1.40
CA LYS A 54 3.65 -5.64 1.63
C LYS A 54 4.48 -5.16 2.82
N HIS A 55 4.57 -3.84 3.00
CA HIS A 55 5.26 -3.23 4.13
C HIS A 55 4.57 -3.55 5.46
N ASP A 56 3.25 -3.40 5.53
CA ASP A 56 2.45 -3.80 6.69
C ASP A 56 2.64 -5.29 7.02
N GLN A 57 2.61 -6.17 6.01
CA GLN A 57 2.85 -7.61 6.17
C GLN A 57 4.25 -7.92 6.70
N CYS A 58 5.27 -7.19 6.24
CA CYS A 58 6.64 -7.34 6.73
C CYS A 58 6.76 -6.93 8.20
N TYR A 59 6.07 -5.86 8.60
CA TYR A 59 6.02 -5.41 10.00
C TYR A 59 5.28 -6.37 10.93
N ASP A 60 4.34 -7.16 10.41
CA ASP A 60 3.67 -8.22 11.15
C ASP A 60 4.56 -9.47 11.35
N ASP A 61 5.65 -9.60 10.58
CA ASP A 61 6.64 -10.67 10.76
C ASP A 61 7.71 -10.28 11.80
N CYS A 62 7.67 -10.95 12.96
CA CYS A 62 8.60 -10.70 14.06
C CYS A 62 10.06 -11.14 13.78
N SER A 63 10.33 -11.81 12.66
CA SER A 63 11.68 -12.27 12.29
C SER A 63 12.48 -11.24 11.48
N VAL A 64 11.84 -10.17 10.99
CA VAL A 64 12.46 -9.17 10.11
C VAL A 64 12.65 -7.85 10.85
N THR A 65 13.79 -7.20 10.63
CA THR A 65 14.06 -5.88 11.23
C THR A 65 13.28 -4.79 10.52
N GLN A 66 12.96 -3.71 11.26
CA GLN A 66 12.31 -2.53 10.71
C GLN A 66 13.05 -1.99 9.48
N LEU A 67 14.38 -1.84 9.59
CA LEU A 67 15.22 -1.33 8.52
C LEU A 67 15.13 -2.20 7.25
N ALA A 68 15.04 -3.53 7.40
CA ALA A 68 14.88 -4.43 6.26
C ALA A 68 13.51 -4.26 5.59
N CYS A 69 12.43 -4.16 6.36
CA CYS A 69 11.09 -3.89 5.83
C CYS A 69 11.01 -2.53 5.12
N ASP A 70 11.58 -1.48 5.72
CA ASP A 70 11.63 -0.14 5.14
C ASP A 70 12.45 -0.13 3.84
N THR A 71 13.57 -0.85 3.80
CA THR A 71 14.40 -0.98 2.59
C THR A 71 13.62 -1.66 1.46
N LEU A 72 12.95 -2.79 1.75
CA LEU A 72 12.11 -3.49 0.78
C LEU A 72 10.96 -2.62 0.26
N PHE A 73 10.36 -1.83 1.14
CA PHE A 73 9.31 -0.89 0.79
C PHE A 73 9.82 0.22 -0.14
N CYS A 74 10.94 0.86 0.20
CA CYS A 74 11.55 1.89 -0.62
C CYS A 74 11.96 1.36 -2.02
N ASP A 75 12.47 0.14 -2.11
CA ASP A 75 12.80 -0.48 -3.39
C ASP A 75 11.56 -0.86 -4.21
N CYS A 76 10.47 -1.27 -3.55
CA CYS A 76 9.17 -1.45 -4.20
C CYS A 76 8.70 -0.14 -4.85
N LEU A 77 8.81 0.98 -4.14
CA LEU A 77 8.43 2.30 -4.65
C LEU A 77 9.30 2.77 -5.82
N LYS A 78 10.62 2.57 -5.77
CA LYS A 78 11.56 2.94 -6.86
C LYS A 78 11.25 2.24 -8.18
N ASN A 79 10.76 0.99 -8.13
CA ASN A 79 10.40 0.20 -9.30
C ASN A 79 9.09 0.64 -9.96
N ILE A 80 8.40 1.63 -9.39
CA ILE A 80 7.20 2.22 -9.98
C ILE A 80 7.63 3.32 -10.97
N SER A 81 7.49 3.04 -12.27
CA SER A 81 7.56 4.06 -13.31
C SER A 81 6.40 5.03 -13.14
N THR A 82 6.69 6.29 -12.84
CA THR A 82 5.70 7.33 -12.57
C THR A 82 6.24 8.71 -12.97
N ASN A 83 5.39 9.72 -12.92
CA ASN A 83 5.73 11.10 -13.28
C ASN A 83 6.76 11.71 -12.30
N PHE A 84 7.29 12.89 -12.68
CA PHE A 84 8.33 13.57 -11.90
C PHE A 84 7.90 13.88 -10.46
N TYR A 85 6.67 14.35 -10.25
CA TYR A 85 6.12 14.63 -8.93
C TYR A 85 6.14 13.38 -8.04
N CYS A 86 5.62 12.27 -8.56
CA CYS A 86 5.56 11.03 -7.81
C CYS A 86 6.95 10.47 -7.50
N ARG A 87 7.90 10.59 -8.44
CA ARG A 87 9.29 10.13 -8.26
C ARG A 87 10.08 10.98 -7.28
N ARG A 88 9.90 12.31 -7.30
CA ARG A 88 10.74 13.25 -6.52
C ARG A 88 10.13 13.67 -5.20
N ILE A 89 8.81 13.59 -5.05
CA ILE A 89 8.09 14.07 -3.87
C ILE A 89 7.44 12.89 -3.14
N ILE A 90 6.54 12.17 -3.80
CA ILE A 90 5.74 11.11 -3.15
C ILE A 90 6.60 9.92 -2.72
N GLN A 91 7.49 9.42 -3.58
CA GLN A 91 8.35 8.27 -3.28
C GLN A 91 9.27 8.56 -2.07
N PRO A 92 10.04 9.67 -2.02
CA PRO A 92 10.86 9.98 -0.84
C PRO A 92 10.04 10.21 0.43
N ILE A 93 8.89 10.89 0.34
CA ILE A 93 8.01 11.07 1.51
C ILE A 93 7.57 9.72 2.06
N HIS A 94 7.07 8.82 1.20
CA HIS A 94 6.64 7.50 1.65
C HIS A 94 7.81 6.67 2.18
N CYS A 95 9.00 6.74 1.57
CA CYS A 95 10.17 5.99 2.05
C CYS A 95 10.69 6.50 3.41
N ASN A 96 10.70 7.81 3.64
CA ASN A 96 11.24 8.42 4.86
C ASN A 96 10.22 8.45 6.02
N PHE A 97 8.92 8.49 5.72
CA PHE A 97 7.88 8.60 6.75
C PHE A 97 7.89 7.44 7.75
N PRO A 98 8.00 6.15 7.36
CA PRO A 98 8.19 5.03 8.28
C PRO A 98 9.47 5.10 9.10
N GLN A 99 10.56 5.67 8.56
CA GLN A 99 11.81 5.81 9.30
C GLN A 99 11.71 6.87 10.42
N TRP A 100 10.91 7.91 10.21
CA TRP A 100 10.72 9.00 11.18
C TRP A 100 9.60 8.74 12.19
N PHE A 101 8.52 8.10 11.73
CA PHE A 101 7.29 7.94 12.51
C PHE A 101 6.89 6.47 12.74
N GLY A 102 7.61 5.51 12.16
CA GLY A 102 7.39 4.10 12.43
C GLY A 102 7.73 3.83 13.89
N LYS A 103 6.74 3.32 14.63
CA LYS A 103 7.00 2.75 15.97
C LYS A 103 7.99 1.59 15.82
N SER A 104 8.91 1.46 16.76
CA SER A 104 9.68 0.22 16.93
C SER A 104 8.70 -0.95 17.08
N TYR A 105 8.69 -1.84 16.09
CA TYR A 105 8.08 -3.19 16.02
C TYR A 105 6.85 -3.48 16.93
N LYS A 106 5.75 -3.98 16.34
CA LYS A 106 4.65 -4.63 17.09
C LYS A 106 5.18 -5.70 18.06
N CYS A 107 6.29 -6.35 17.70
CA CYS A 107 6.88 -7.48 18.42
C CYS A 107 7.80 -7.12 19.60
N ASN A 108 8.12 -5.84 19.92
CA ASN A 108 8.82 -5.58 21.21
C ASN A 108 7.95 -5.92 22.42
N SER A 109 6.63 -5.86 22.26
CA SER A 109 5.70 -6.06 23.37
C SER A 109 5.52 -7.53 23.80
N GLN A 110 6.20 -8.47 23.13
CA GLN A 110 6.09 -9.91 23.39
C GLN A 110 7.41 -10.57 23.81
N ARG A 111 8.52 -9.83 23.90
CA ARG A 111 9.82 -10.32 24.41
C ARG A 111 10.12 -9.84 25.84
N GLU A 112 9.07 -9.60 26.63
CA GLU A 112 9.18 -9.27 28.07
C GLU A 112 8.07 -9.98 28.89
N ARG A 113 7.71 -11.22 28.53
CA ARG A 113 6.94 -12.12 29.38
C ARG A 113 7.53 -13.52 29.38
#